data_AF-A0A8J6IKM2-F1
#
_entry.id   AF-A0A8J6IKM2-F1
#
_cell.length_a   1.000
_cell.length_b   1.000
_cell.length_c   1.000
_cell.angle_alpha   90.00
_cell.angle_beta   90.00
_cell.angle_gamma   90.00
#
_symmetry.space_group_name_H-M   'P 1'
#
loop_
_entity.id
_entity.type
_entity.pdbx_description
1 polymer ?
#
loop_
_entity_poly.entity_id
_entity_poly.type
_entity_poly.pdbx_seq_one_letter_code
_entity_poly.pdbx_strand_id
1 'polypeptide(L)'
;MVQPGAGVHEHWSSRFAFLMAAIGSSVGLGNFWRFPFTAGENGGGAFIIIYLFCVALVAFPALVAEYVLGRRGGYSAVGTIGALAQESGRSRRWEGMGWLGILTSLFIVTFYSVVAGWVIAYAQFAFSGDFASGTPEQIQAKFSELTSNPGRQLLYHAAFVALTVFIIARGIKRGIEAAVKFLMPAFFIMLLGVVAYALIEGDVGQAASFLLRPDFSQVTFTTVQVALGQALFSVGVGSVLMMTYGAYLNPDQNIVGSSGFIAFSDSLVAIIAGFAIFPLVFATGLDPAGGPGLFFQTLPVAFSQVPG
;
A
#
# COMPACT_ATOMS: atom_id res chain seq x y z
N MET A 1 -16.81 38.99 -2.50
CA MET A 1 -17.35 37.75 -1.90
C MET A 1 -17.76 36.83 -3.04
N VAL A 2 -16.96 35.80 -3.32
CA VAL A 2 -17.37 34.71 -4.20
C VAL A 2 -17.71 33.57 -3.24
N GLN A 3 -18.99 33.24 -3.09
CA GLN A 3 -19.36 31.97 -2.46
C GLN A 3 -18.96 30.85 -3.43
N PRO A 4 -18.01 29.96 -3.09
CA PRO A 4 -17.84 28.74 -3.86
C PRO A 4 -19.12 27.93 -3.68
N GLY A 5 -19.74 27.54 -4.78
CA GLY A 5 -21.06 26.91 -4.79
C GLY A 5 -21.14 25.75 -3.80
N ALA A 6 -22.23 25.71 -3.05
CA ALA A 6 -22.69 24.53 -2.33
C ALA A 6 -23.05 23.44 -3.35
N GLY A 7 -22.03 22.83 -3.95
CA GLY A 7 -22.16 21.52 -4.57
C GLY A 7 -22.45 20.55 -3.45
N VAL A 8 -23.47 19.70 -3.62
CA VAL A 8 -23.76 18.58 -2.71
C VAL A 8 -22.46 17.80 -2.51
N HIS A 9 -21.79 18.00 -1.36
CA HIS A 9 -20.55 17.29 -1.05
C HIS A 9 -20.88 15.79 -0.96
N GLU A 10 -20.31 15.01 -1.87
CA GLU A 10 -20.59 13.59 -1.96
C GLU A 10 -19.94 12.86 -0.78
N HIS A 11 -20.70 12.51 0.25
CA HIS A 11 -20.18 11.71 1.36
C HIS A 11 -20.10 10.22 1.04
N TRP A 12 -19.22 9.51 1.76
CA TRP A 12 -19.21 8.05 1.80
C TRP A 12 -20.60 7.51 2.17
N SER A 13 -21.06 6.45 1.50
CA SER A 13 -22.40 5.91 1.76
C SER A 13 -22.59 5.35 3.17
N SER A 14 -21.49 4.92 3.81
CA SER A 14 -21.49 4.27 5.12
C SER A 14 -20.10 4.29 5.73
N ARG A 15 -20.01 4.00 7.04
CA ARG A 15 -18.74 3.76 7.73
C ARG A 15 -17.97 2.59 7.12
N PHE A 16 -18.66 1.54 6.71
CA PHE A 16 -18.04 0.38 6.07
C PHE A 16 -17.39 0.77 4.72
N ALA A 17 -18.09 1.54 3.89
CA ALA A 17 -17.56 2.05 2.63
C ALA A 17 -16.29 2.88 2.84
N PHE A 18 -16.30 3.80 3.80
CA PHE A 18 -15.12 4.58 4.16
C PHE A 18 -13.96 3.69 4.62
N LEU A 19 -14.21 2.74 5.54
CA LEU A 19 -13.17 1.85 6.06
C LEU A 19 -12.59 0.97 4.94
N MET A 20 -13.41 0.39 4.07
CA MET A 20 -12.91 -0.40 2.95
C MET A 20 -12.09 0.44 1.97
N ALA A 21 -12.51 1.68 1.70
CA ALA A 21 -11.74 2.59 0.85
C ALA A 21 -10.41 2.99 1.48
N ALA A 22 -10.41 3.35 2.76
CA ALA A 22 -9.22 3.76 3.49
C ALA A 22 -8.25 2.59 3.72
N ILE A 23 -8.75 1.40 4.07
CA ILE A 23 -7.93 0.20 4.15
C ILE A 23 -7.39 -0.13 2.77
N GLY A 24 -8.21 -0.07 1.71
CA GLY A 24 -7.74 -0.35 0.35
C GLY A 24 -6.77 0.68 -0.23
N SER A 25 -6.70 1.89 0.35
CA SER A 25 -5.69 2.88 -0.04
C SER A 25 -4.38 2.74 0.74
N SER A 26 -4.43 2.25 1.99
CA SER A 26 -3.23 1.90 2.77
C SER A 26 -2.66 0.53 2.36
N VAL A 27 -3.53 -0.46 2.16
CA VAL A 27 -3.17 -1.84 1.83
C VAL A 27 -2.94 -1.97 0.33
N GLY A 28 -1.70 -2.26 -0.06
CA GLY A 28 -1.34 -2.45 -1.47
C GLY A 28 0.08 -2.97 -1.69
N LEU A 29 0.75 -2.42 -2.71
CA LEU A 29 2.14 -2.76 -3.02
C LEU A 29 3.09 -2.42 -1.85
N GLY A 30 2.71 -1.47 -0.99
CA GLY A 30 3.45 -1.18 0.23
C GLY A 30 3.61 -2.39 1.15
N ASN A 31 2.57 -3.21 1.29
CA ASN A 31 2.53 -4.36 2.20
C ASN A 31 3.04 -5.65 1.55
N PHE A 32 2.77 -5.85 0.24
CA PHE A 32 3.12 -7.09 -0.46
C PHE A 32 4.45 -7.07 -1.17
N TRP A 33 4.86 -5.89 -1.68
CA TRP A 33 6.10 -5.75 -2.41
C TRP A 33 7.15 -5.06 -1.55
N ARG A 34 6.85 -3.86 -1.06
CA ARG A 34 7.84 -3.03 -0.36
C ARG A 34 8.22 -3.56 1.02
N PHE A 35 7.22 -3.88 1.85
CA PHE A 35 7.46 -4.32 3.22
C PHE A 35 8.33 -5.59 3.31
N PRO A 36 8.07 -6.67 2.55
CA PRO A 36 8.85 -7.89 2.68
C PRO A 36 10.32 -7.68 2.32
N PHE A 37 10.65 -7.06 1.19
CA PHE A 37 12.07 -6.84 0.88
C PHE A 37 12.73 -5.86 1.86
N THR A 38 12.00 -4.85 2.35
CA THR A 38 12.54 -3.90 3.33
C THR A 38 12.83 -4.61 4.65
N ALA A 39 11.95 -5.50 5.11
CA ALA A 39 12.18 -6.34 6.28
C ALA A 39 13.35 -7.33 6.03
N GLY A 40 13.42 -7.89 4.83
CA GLY A 40 14.55 -8.68 4.29
C GLY A 40 15.90 -8.02 4.53
N GLU A 41 16.03 -6.78 4.05
CA GLU A 41 17.27 -6.00 4.05
C GLU A 41 17.64 -5.39 5.42
N ASN A 42 16.70 -5.33 6.38
CA ASN A 42 16.86 -4.56 7.61
C ASN A 42 16.76 -5.40 8.90
N GLY A 43 17.02 -6.71 8.83
CA GLY A 43 17.09 -7.57 10.02
C GLY A 43 15.75 -8.11 10.50
N GLY A 44 14.78 -8.28 9.58
CA GLY A 44 13.54 -9.03 9.79
C GLY A 44 12.74 -8.54 11.00
N GLY A 45 12.57 -9.41 12.00
CA GLY A 45 11.76 -9.13 13.19
C GLY A 45 12.13 -7.86 13.96
N ALA A 46 13.41 -7.46 14.00
CA ALA A 46 13.80 -6.21 14.66
C ALA A 46 13.28 -4.98 13.91
N PHE A 47 13.37 -4.99 12.59
CA PHE A 47 12.76 -3.96 11.73
C PHE A 47 11.25 -3.89 11.92
N ILE A 48 10.56 -5.04 11.98
CA ILE A 48 9.10 -5.11 12.15
C ILE A 48 8.67 -4.44 13.46
N ILE A 49 9.38 -4.69 14.57
CA ILE A 49 9.09 -4.04 15.85
C ILE A 49 9.23 -2.51 15.73
N ILE A 50 10.33 -2.03 15.15
CA ILE A 50 10.57 -0.59 14.98
C ILE A 50 9.50 0.03 14.07
N TYR A 51 9.15 -0.63 12.96
CA TYR A 51 8.07 -0.23 12.07
C TYR A 51 6.74 -0.10 12.82
N LEU A 52 6.36 -1.07 13.65
CA LEU A 52 5.13 -1.02 14.45
C LEU A 52 5.14 0.15 15.44
N PHE A 53 6.28 0.46 16.06
CA PHE A 53 6.41 1.67 16.88
C PHE A 53 6.26 2.94 16.05
N CYS A 54 6.85 3.02 14.86
CA CYS A 54 6.67 4.17 13.95
C CYS A 54 5.19 4.32 13.53
N VAL A 55 4.49 3.21 13.26
CA VAL A 55 3.05 3.24 12.96
C VAL A 55 2.28 3.77 14.15
N ALA A 56 2.48 3.22 15.35
CA ALA A 56 1.72 3.59 16.53
C ALA A 56 1.98 5.03 17.01
N LEU A 57 3.24 5.47 16.98
CA LEU A 57 3.65 6.75 17.58
C LEU A 57 3.69 7.91 16.59
N VAL A 58 3.79 7.65 15.29
CA VAL A 58 3.91 8.70 14.27
C VAL A 58 2.80 8.61 13.23
N ALA A 59 2.66 7.47 12.55
CA ALA A 59 1.72 7.36 11.43
C ALA A 59 0.26 7.44 11.91
N PHE A 60 -0.10 6.78 13.02
CA PHE A 60 -1.45 6.79 13.57
C PHE A 60 -1.89 8.20 14.03
N PRO A 61 -1.11 8.95 14.84
CA PRO A 61 -1.46 10.33 15.18
C PRO A 61 -1.56 11.24 13.95
N ALA A 62 -0.66 11.08 12.97
CA ALA A 62 -0.71 11.82 11.72
C ALA A 62 -1.97 11.49 10.90
N LEU A 63 -2.37 10.22 10.86
CA LEU A 63 -3.60 9.76 10.19
C LEU A 63 -4.84 10.39 10.81
N VAL A 64 -4.91 10.40 12.15
CA VAL A 64 -6.00 11.08 12.88
C VAL A 64 -6.03 12.56 12.53
N ALA A 65 -4.86 13.23 12.53
CA ALA A 65 -4.77 14.66 12.20
C ALA A 65 -5.23 14.94 10.77
N GLU A 66 -4.80 14.16 9.78
CA GLU A 66 -5.21 14.33 8.40
C GLU A 66 -6.72 14.15 8.21
N TYR A 67 -7.33 13.12 8.80
CA TYR A 67 -8.78 12.95 8.72
C TYR A 67 -9.56 14.05 9.44
N VAL A 68 -9.08 14.52 10.59
CA VAL A 68 -9.71 15.65 11.31
C VAL A 68 -9.66 16.90 10.45
N LEU A 69 -8.50 17.23 9.87
CA LEU A 69 -8.33 18.38 9.00
C LEU A 69 -9.22 18.25 7.76
N GLY A 70 -9.17 17.09 7.10
CA GLY A 70 -9.97 16.78 5.91
C GLY A 70 -11.46 16.98 6.16
N ARG A 71 -11.99 16.33 7.19
CA ARG A 71 -13.42 16.41 7.53
C ARG A 71 -13.85 17.82 7.92
N ARG A 72 -13.01 18.54 8.65
CA ARG A 72 -13.32 19.91 9.09
C ARG A 72 -13.29 20.89 7.92
N GLY A 73 -12.34 20.73 7.00
CA GLY A 73 -12.22 21.61 5.83
C GLY A 73 -13.28 21.32 4.77
N GLY A 74 -13.54 20.06 4.44
CA GLY A 74 -14.49 19.67 3.40
C GLY A 74 -14.09 20.09 1.97
N TYR A 75 -12.93 20.70 1.78
CA TYR A 75 -12.38 21.14 0.49
C TYR A 75 -11.29 20.18 -0.01
N SER A 76 -10.70 20.48 -1.17
CA SER A 76 -9.42 19.88 -1.57
C SER A 76 -8.37 20.08 -0.48
N ALA A 77 -7.34 19.22 -0.42
CA ALA A 77 -6.33 19.31 0.63
C ALA A 77 -5.68 20.71 0.78
N VAL A 78 -5.35 21.35 -0.35
CA VAL A 78 -4.82 22.73 -0.36
C VAL A 78 -5.86 23.71 0.18
N GLY A 79 -7.10 23.62 -0.29
CA GLY A 79 -8.19 24.49 0.17
C GLY A 79 -8.49 24.33 1.65
N THR A 80 -8.48 23.09 2.15
CA THR A 80 -8.68 22.73 3.55
C THR A 80 -7.61 23.36 4.43
N ILE A 81 -6.33 23.20 4.09
CA ILE A 81 -5.24 23.79 4.87
C ILE A 81 -5.31 25.32 4.84
N GLY A 82 -5.59 25.92 3.67
CA GLY A 82 -5.71 27.37 3.52
C GLY A 82 -6.86 27.97 4.33
N ALA A 83 -8.06 27.37 4.25
CA ALA A 83 -9.23 27.80 4.98
C ALA A 83 -9.03 27.70 6.50
N LEU A 84 -8.55 26.54 6.98
CA LEU A 84 -8.32 26.32 8.41
C LEU A 84 -7.19 27.21 8.97
N ALA A 85 -6.18 27.53 8.17
CA ALA A 85 -5.14 28.48 8.56
C ALA A 85 -5.73 29.89 8.77
N GLN A 86 -6.59 30.36 7.86
CA GLN A 86 -7.25 31.65 7.99
C GLN A 86 -8.21 31.69 9.19
N GLU A 87 -9.03 30.64 9.39
CA GLU A 87 -9.89 30.51 10.57
C GLU A 87 -9.11 30.59 11.88
N SER A 88 -7.88 30.05 11.89
CA SER A 88 -7.00 30.05 13.06
C SER A 88 -6.19 31.34 13.23
N GLY A 89 -6.50 32.39 12.46
CA GLY A 89 -5.77 33.67 12.48
C GLY A 89 -4.34 33.57 11.95
N ARG A 90 -4.03 32.55 11.13
CA ARG A 90 -2.71 32.31 10.53
C ARG A 90 -2.72 32.65 9.04
N SER A 91 -1.51 32.79 8.49
CA SER A 91 -1.32 33.15 7.08
C SER A 91 -1.83 32.06 6.15
N ARG A 92 -2.45 32.45 5.03
CA ARG A 92 -2.82 31.54 3.93
C ARG A 92 -1.62 30.81 3.32
N ARG A 93 -0.38 31.26 3.56
CA ARG A 93 0.86 30.60 3.11
C ARG A 93 1.00 29.15 3.58
N TRP A 94 0.28 28.73 4.61
CA TRP A 94 0.20 27.32 5.02
C TRP A 94 -0.33 26.39 3.91
N GLU A 95 -1.05 26.91 2.91
CA GLU A 95 -1.41 26.18 1.68
C GLU A 95 -0.20 25.50 1.02
N GLY A 96 1.02 26.02 1.22
CA GLY A 96 2.26 25.40 0.75
C GLY A 96 2.43 23.94 1.21
N MET A 97 1.95 23.58 2.40
CA MET A 97 1.96 22.19 2.88
C MET A 97 1.03 21.29 2.06
N GLY A 98 -0.13 21.82 1.63
CA GLY A 98 -1.04 21.10 0.75
C GLY A 98 -0.44 20.88 -0.63
N TRP A 99 0.24 21.88 -1.18
CA TRP A 99 0.94 21.76 -2.45
C TRP A 99 2.11 20.79 -2.39
N LEU A 100 2.87 20.79 -1.29
CA LEU A 100 3.91 19.80 -1.04
C LEU A 100 3.33 18.39 -1.02
N GLY A 101 2.22 18.17 -0.32
CA GLY A 101 1.54 16.87 -0.31
C GLY A 101 1.05 16.42 -1.68
N ILE A 102 0.48 17.33 -2.48
CA ILE A 102 0.09 17.04 -3.87
C ILE A 102 1.32 16.65 -4.71
N LEU A 103 2.42 17.37 -4.57
CA LEU A 103 3.67 17.06 -5.27
C LEU A 103 4.22 15.68 -4.84
N THR A 104 4.17 15.36 -3.55
CA THR A 104 4.53 14.04 -3.02
C THR A 104 3.63 12.96 -3.61
N SER A 105 2.31 13.16 -3.64
CA SER A 105 1.37 12.24 -4.28
C SER A 105 1.66 12.04 -5.77
N LEU A 106 2.02 13.11 -6.49
CA LEU A 106 2.42 13.04 -7.89
C LEU A 106 3.67 12.17 -8.07
N PHE A 107 4.70 12.37 -7.26
CA PHE A 107 5.92 11.54 -7.31
C PHE A 107 5.68 10.10 -6.91
N ILE A 108 4.74 9.82 -6.00
CA ILE A 108 4.38 8.44 -5.68
C ILE A 108 3.75 7.76 -6.90
N VAL A 109 2.78 8.43 -7.54
CA VAL A 109 2.08 7.87 -8.71
C VAL A 109 3.01 7.56 -9.87
N THR A 110 4.08 8.34 -10.10
CA THR A 110 4.98 8.11 -11.25
C THR A 110 5.65 6.74 -11.22
N PHE A 111 6.10 6.26 -10.06
CA PHE A 111 6.69 4.92 -9.94
C PHE A 111 5.63 3.86 -9.59
N TYR A 112 4.63 4.19 -8.77
CA TYR A 112 3.65 3.21 -8.30
C TYR A 112 2.84 2.62 -9.46
N SER A 113 2.49 3.45 -10.44
CA SER A 113 1.77 3.02 -11.64
C SER A 113 2.58 2.11 -12.55
N VAL A 114 3.91 2.24 -12.57
CA VAL A 114 4.81 1.33 -13.30
C VAL A 114 4.82 -0.04 -12.63
N VAL A 115 5.02 -0.09 -11.30
CA VAL A 115 5.02 -1.35 -10.54
C VAL A 115 3.66 -2.05 -10.63
N ALA A 116 2.56 -1.28 -10.56
CA ALA A 116 1.23 -1.83 -10.75
C ALA A 116 0.99 -2.36 -12.18
N GLY A 117 1.61 -1.74 -13.19
CA GLY A 117 1.66 -2.28 -14.56
C GLY A 117 2.35 -3.65 -14.62
N TRP A 118 3.44 -3.85 -13.87
CA TRP A 118 4.08 -5.17 -13.79
C TRP A 118 3.12 -6.22 -13.22
N VAL A 119 2.30 -5.87 -12.22
CA VAL A 119 1.29 -6.80 -11.69
C VAL A 119 0.29 -7.23 -12.78
N ILE A 120 -0.14 -6.33 -13.67
CA ILE A 120 -1.01 -6.68 -14.80
C ILE A 120 -0.29 -7.66 -15.76
N ALA A 121 0.98 -7.39 -16.07
CA ALA A 121 1.78 -8.27 -16.92
C ALA A 121 1.93 -9.67 -16.31
N TYR A 122 2.21 -9.75 -15.01
CA TYR A 122 2.38 -11.01 -14.29
C TYR A 122 1.08 -11.78 -14.13
N ALA A 123 -0.05 -11.10 -13.97
CA ALA A 123 -1.36 -11.75 -14.03
C ALA A 123 -1.58 -12.40 -15.41
N GLN A 124 -1.22 -11.71 -16.50
CA GLN A 124 -1.28 -12.30 -17.85
C GLN A 124 -0.36 -13.52 -17.98
N PHE A 125 0.89 -13.45 -17.50
CA PHE A 125 1.82 -14.59 -17.54
C PHE A 125 1.27 -15.80 -16.76
N ALA A 126 0.68 -15.57 -15.59
CA ALA A 126 0.05 -16.62 -14.80
C ALA A 126 -1.12 -17.29 -15.54
N PHE A 127 -2.04 -16.52 -16.13
CA PHE A 127 -3.18 -17.06 -16.86
C PHE A 127 -2.80 -17.75 -18.18
N SER A 128 -1.67 -17.37 -18.79
CA SER A 128 -1.15 -18.04 -19.99
C SER A 128 -0.43 -19.36 -19.69
N GLY A 129 -0.18 -19.70 -18.42
CA GLY A 129 0.57 -20.90 -18.04
C GLY A 129 2.09 -20.77 -18.20
N ASP A 130 2.60 -19.54 -18.36
CA ASP A 130 4.03 -19.28 -18.57
C ASP A 130 4.90 -19.74 -17.38
N PHE A 131 4.36 -19.69 -16.16
CA PHE A 131 5.09 -20.11 -14.95
C PHE A 131 5.04 -21.62 -14.70
N ALA A 132 3.98 -22.31 -15.15
CA ALA A 132 3.86 -23.76 -14.96
C ALA A 132 4.73 -24.58 -15.93
N SER A 133 5.14 -23.96 -17.05
CA SER A 133 5.90 -24.61 -18.13
C SER A 133 7.37 -24.15 -18.21
N GLY A 134 7.76 -23.13 -17.44
CA GLY A 134 9.09 -22.53 -17.48
C GLY A 134 10.06 -23.11 -16.46
N THR A 135 11.36 -23.12 -16.77
CA THR A 135 12.41 -23.38 -15.77
C THR A 135 12.57 -22.18 -14.82
N PRO A 136 13.14 -22.36 -13.61
CA PRO A 136 13.40 -21.25 -12.69
C PRO A 136 14.14 -20.07 -13.34
N GLU A 137 15.10 -20.33 -14.21
CA GLU A 137 15.88 -19.31 -14.93
C GLU A 137 15.01 -18.54 -15.92
N GLN A 138 14.13 -19.24 -16.65
CA GLN A 138 13.19 -18.62 -17.59
C GLN A 138 12.19 -17.74 -16.85
N ILE A 139 11.70 -18.18 -15.70
CA ILE A 139 10.76 -17.43 -14.86
C ILE A 139 11.43 -16.15 -14.33
N GLN A 140 12.66 -16.24 -13.82
CA GLN A 140 13.41 -15.06 -13.35
C GLN A 140 13.72 -14.08 -14.48
N ALA A 141 14.03 -14.59 -15.68
CA ALA A 141 14.32 -13.77 -16.86
C ALA A 141 13.12 -12.93 -17.33
N LYS A 142 11.87 -13.38 -17.08
CA LYS A 142 10.65 -12.64 -17.44
C LYS A 142 10.66 -11.21 -16.90
N PHE A 143 11.16 -10.99 -15.68
CA PHE A 143 11.22 -9.65 -15.10
C PHE A 143 12.20 -8.74 -15.87
N SER A 144 13.38 -9.27 -16.18
CA SER A 144 14.41 -8.55 -16.95
C SER A 144 13.95 -8.29 -18.39
N GLU A 145 13.27 -9.24 -19.03
CA GLU A 145 12.67 -9.05 -20.36
C GLU A 145 11.57 -7.99 -20.34
N LEU A 146 10.73 -7.98 -19.30
CA LEU A 146 9.67 -7.00 -19.15
C LEU A 146 10.25 -5.60 -18.90
N THR A 147 11.24 -5.46 -18.02
CA THR A 147 11.86 -4.17 -17.67
C THR A 147 12.79 -3.62 -18.75
N SER A 148 13.41 -4.49 -19.56
CA SER A 148 14.24 -4.08 -20.71
C SER A 148 13.45 -3.74 -21.97
N ASN A 149 12.13 -3.94 -21.99
CA ASN A 149 11.27 -3.64 -23.14
C ASN A 149 10.38 -2.41 -22.88
N PRO A 150 10.77 -1.20 -23.37
CA PRO A 150 10.01 0.03 -23.13
C PRO A 150 8.59 0.00 -23.68
N GLY A 151 8.36 -0.71 -24.80
CA GLY A 151 7.04 -0.83 -25.41
C GLY A 151 6.07 -1.62 -24.53
N ARG A 152 6.51 -2.76 -23.98
CA ARG A 152 5.71 -3.54 -23.02
C ARG A 152 5.50 -2.79 -21.71
N GLN A 153 6.53 -2.13 -21.17
CA GLN A 153 6.42 -1.28 -19.99
C GLN A 153 5.32 -0.22 -20.16
N LEU A 154 5.39 0.53 -21.27
CA LEU A 154 4.43 1.59 -21.55
C LEU A 154 3.02 1.05 -21.73
N LEU A 155 2.86 -0.12 -22.39
CA LEU A 155 1.57 -0.76 -22.57
C LEU A 155 0.89 -1.08 -21.24
N TYR A 156 1.58 -1.80 -20.34
CA TYR A 156 0.99 -2.20 -19.06
C TYR A 156 0.81 -1.02 -18.10
N HIS A 157 1.73 -0.06 -18.11
CA HIS A 157 1.57 1.19 -17.40
C HIS A 157 0.33 1.97 -17.88
N ALA A 158 0.17 2.14 -19.20
CA ALA A 158 -0.99 2.80 -19.78
C ALA A 158 -2.29 2.07 -19.48
N ALA A 159 -2.28 0.73 -19.49
CA ALA A 159 -3.44 -0.08 -19.10
C ALA A 159 -3.83 0.17 -17.63
N PHE A 160 -2.87 0.19 -16.72
CA PHE A 160 -3.12 0.50 -15.31
C PHE A 160 -3.66 1.92 -15.10
N VAL A 161 -3.05 2.92 -15.75
CA VAL A 161 -3.50 4.32 -15.69
C VAL A 161 -4.90 4.47 -16.26
N ALA A 162 -5.21 3.83 -17.39
CA ALA A 162 -6.54 3.87 -18.00
C ALA A 162 -7.61 3.28 -17.06
N LEU A 163 -7.33 2.14 -16.41
CA LEU A 163 -8.22 1.54 -15.42
C LEU A 163 -8.42 2.46 -14.21
N THR A 164 -7.35 3.07 -13.72
CA THR A 164 -7.40 4.01 -12.58
C THR A 164 -8.24 5.24 -12.91
N VAL A 165 -8.00 5.87 -14.07
CA VAL A 165 -8.79 7.01 -14.56
C VAL A 165 -10.26 6.62 -14.73
N PHE A 166 -10.54 5.44 -15.27
CA PHE A 166 -11.90 4.94 -15.45
C PHE A 166 -12.67 4.79 -14.14
N ILE A 167 -12.02 4.29 -13.08
CA ILE A 167 -12.64 4.20 -11.73
C ILE A 167 -12.86 5.60 -11.15
N ILE A 168 -11.85 6.47 -11.21
CA ILE A 168 -11.93 7.83 -10.64
C ILE A 168 -12.98 8.68 -11.36
N ALA A 169 -13.07 8.59 -12.69
CA ALA A 169 -14.03 9.34 -13.49
C ALA A 169 -15.50 9.04 -13.14
N ARG A 170 -15.78 7.93 -12.45
CA ARG A 170 -17.12 7.54 -11.98
C ARG A 170 -17.46 8.08 -10.59
N GLY A 171 -16.57 8.86 -9.98
CA GLY A 171 -16.77 9.47 -8.66
C GLY A 171 -16.64 8.48 -7.51
N ILE A 172 -17.02 8.93 -6.31
CA ILE A 172 -16.77 8.18 -5.07
C ILE A 172 -17.69 6.97 -4.98
N LYS A 173 -19.01 7.17 -5.07
CA LYS A 173 -19.98 6.07 -4.83
C LYS A 173 -19.97 5.02 -5.93
N ARG A 174 -19.97 5.44 -7.20
CA ARG A 174 -20.06 4.53 -8.37
C ARG A 174 -18.70 4.04 -8.87
N GLY A 175 -17.62 4.74 -8.50
CA GLY A 175 -16.25 4.36 -8.85
C GLY A 175 -15.57 3.65 -7.70
N ILE A 176 -15.00 4.44 -6.78
CA ILE A 176 -14.11 3.95 -5.71
C ILE A 176 -14.85 2.99 -4.79
N GLU A 177 -15.99 3.40 -4.23
CA GLU A 177 -16.74 2.60 -3.26
C GLU A 177 -17.24 1.28 -3.87
N ALA A 178 -17.74 1.31 -5.11
CA ALA A 178 -18.18 0.11 -5.81
C ALA A 178 -17.04 -0.88 -6.03
N ALA A 179 -15.84 -0.38 -6.38
CA ALA A 179 -14.66 -1.21 -6.56
C ALA A 179 -14.21 -1.85 -5.23
N VAL A 180 -14.03 -1.05 -4.17
CA VAL A 180 -13.48 -1.57 -2.89
C VAL A 180 -14.42 -2.52 -2.17
N LYS A 181 -15.75 -2.39 -2.33
CA LYS A 181 -16.72 -3.34 -1.77
C LYS A 181 -16.53 -4.77 -2.27
N PHE A 182 -16.03 -4.93 -3.49
CA PHE A 182 -15.76 -6.24 -4.08
C PHE A 182 -14.28 -6.63 -3.96
N LEU A 183 -13.38 -5.71 -4.33
CA LEU A 183 -11.95 -5.98 -4.42
C LEU A 183 -11.32 -6.22 -3.04
N MET A 184 -11.74 -5.51 -1.98
CA MET A 184 -11.14 -5.70 -0.65
C MET A 184 -11.46 -7.06 -0.04
N PRO A 185 -12.74 -7.52 0.00
CA PRO A 185 -13.03 -8.88 0.46
C PRO A 185 -12.32 -9.95 -0.38
N ALA A 186 -12.32 -9.82 -1.72
CA ALA A 186 -11.64 -10.74 -2.60
C ALA A 186 -10.13 -10.82 -2.31
N PHE A 187 -9.50 -9.66 -2.10
CA PHE A 187 -8.09 -9.57 -1.72
C PHE A 187 -7.80 -10.28 -0.40
N PHE A 188 -8.59 -10.07 0.66
CA PHE A 188 -8.39 -10.75 1.94
C PHE A 188 -8.57 -12.26 1.83
N ILE A 189 -9.57 -12.72 1.08
CA ILE A 189 -9.79 -14.15 0.83
C ILE A 189 -8.57 -14.75 0.11
N MET A 190 -8.09 -14.09 -0.94
CA MET A 190 -6.90 -14.54 -1.67
C MET A 190 -5.66 -14.54 -0.78
N LEU A 191 -5.45 -13.50 0.02
CA LEU A 191 -4.31 -13.41 0.94
C LEU A 191 -4.32 -14.57 1.95
N LEU A 192 -5.46 -14.85 2.56
CA LEU A 192 -5.60 -15.97 3.49
C LEU A 192 -5.35 -17.32 2.79
N GLY A 193 -5.80 -17.46 1.54
CA GLY A 193 -5.53 -18.63 0.72
C GLY A 193 -4.04 -18.84 0.46
N VAL A 194 -3.33 -17.78 0.05
CA VAL A 194 -1.87 -17.83 -0.20
C VAL A 194 -1.10 -18.11 1.09
N VAL A 195 -1.51 -17.52 2.22
CA VAL A 195 -0.88 -17.81 3.52
C VAL A 195 -1.10 -19.26 3.92
N ALA A 196 -2.33 -19.76 3.81
CA ALA A 196 -2.62 -21.17 4.14
C ALA A 196 -1.74 -22.10 3.28
N TYR A 197 -1.62 -21.81 1.99
CA TYR A 197 -0.74 -22.55 1.09
C TYR A 197 0.74 -22.48 1.50
N ALA A 198 1.25 -21.26 1.74
CA ALA A 198 2.64 -21.04 2.17
C ALA A 198 2.97 -21.73 3.50
N LEU A 199 1.99 -21.85 4.40
CA LEU A 199 2.16 -22.55 5.68
C LEU A 199 2.15 -24.08 5.55
N ILE A 200 1.53 -24.63 4.50
CA ILE A 200 1.51 -26.08 4.24
C ILE A 200 2.79 -26.50 3.51
N GLU A 201 3.20 -25.72 2.53
CA GLU A 201 4.25 -26.10 1.58
C GLU A 201 5.62 -25.46 1.85
N GLY A 202 5.65 -24.36 2.61
CA GLY A 202 6.86 -23.59 2.88
C GLY A 202 7.58 -23.96 4.19
N ASP A 203 8.75 -23.34 4.42
CA ASP A 203 9.49 -23.45 5.68
C ASP A 203 8.95 -22.42 6.71
N VAL A 204 7.93 -22.84 7.44
CA VAL A 204 7.29 -22.02 8.47
C VAL A 204 8.24 -21.75 9.63
N GLY A 205 9.12 -22.68 9.97
CA GLY A 205 10.04 -22.55 11.10
C GLY A 205 11.04 -21.43 10.86
N GLN A 206 11.68 -21.43 9.69
CA GLN A 206 12.62 -20.38 9.30
C GLN A 206 11.91 -19.04 9.10
N ALA A 207 10.73 -19.03 8.47
CA ALA A 207 9.95 -17.81 8.29
C ALA A 207 9.52 -17.17 9.63
N ALA A 208 9.04 -17.98 10.58
CA ALA A 208 8.66 -17.50 11.91
C ALA A 208 9.88 -16.98 12.68
N SER A 209 11.02 -17.67 12.61
CA SER A 209 12.26 -17.16 13.20
C SER A 209 12.68 -15.84 12.55
N PHE A 210 12.59 -15.71 11.24
CA PHE A 210 12.96 -14.49 10.53
C PHE A 210 12.04 -13.30 10.87
N LEU A 211 10.72 -13.53 10.89
CA LEU A 211 9.71 -12.49 11.11
C LEU A 211 9.50 -12.13 12.58
N LEU A 212 9.60 -13.08 13.49
CA LEU A 212 9.18 -12.91 14.89
C LEU A 212 10.31 -12.90 15.90
N ARG A 213 11.53 -13.36 15.54
CA ARG A 213 12.68 -13.33 16.44
C ARG A 213 13.55 -12.10 16.12
N PRO A 214 13.46 -11.02 16.91
CA PRO A 214 14.20 -9.81 16.61
C PRO A 214 15.70 -10.00 16.87
N ASP A 215 16.52 -9.60 15.90
CA ASP A 215 17.96 -9.45 16.05
C ASP A 215 18.33 -7.96 15.99
N PHE A 216 18.50 -7.34 17.15
CA PHE A 216 18.86 -5.93 17.26
C PHE A 216 20.33 -5.64 16.91
N SER A 217 21.17 -6.67 16.69
CA SER A 217 22.57 -6.45 16.30
C SER A 217 22.73 -5.84 14.91
N GLN A 218 21.71 -6.02 14.04
CA GLN A 218 21.68 -5.49 12.68
C GLN A 218 20.99 -4.12 12.59
N VAL A 219 20.43 -3.61 13.69
CA VAL A 219 19.70 -2.35 13.71
C VAL A 219 20.67 -1.18 13.72
N THR A 220 20.50 -0.30 12.73
CA THR A 220 21.24 0.95 12.62
C THR A 220 20.30 2.15 12.67
N PHE A 221 20.85 3.36 12.73
CA PHE A 221 20.04 4.57 12.57
C PHE A 221 19.29 4.58 11.23
N THR A 222 19.93 4.07 10.16
CA THR A 222 19.31 3.90 8.85
C THR A 222 18.09 2.98 8.91
N THR A 223 18.15 1.89 9.67
CA THR A 223 17.01 0.97 9.89
C THR A 223 15.80 1.71 10.46
N VAL A 224 16.02 2.62 11.41
CA VAL A 224 14.94 3.44 12.00
C VAL A 224 14.35 4.41 10.97
N GLN A 225 15.20 5.06 10.16
CA GLN A 225 14.75 5.96 9.09
C GLN A 225 13.92 5.22 8.03
N VAL A 226 14.37 4.03 7.62
CA VAL A 226 13.67 3.17 6.66
C VAL A 226 12.34 2.69 7.24
N ALA A 227 12.30 2.28 8.51
CA ALA A 227 11.07 1.87 9.20
C ALA A 227 10.06 3.01 9.29
N LEU A 228 10.50 4.23 9.62
CA LEU A 228 9.66 5.41 9.62
C LEU A 228 9.11 5.72 8.22
N GLY A 229 9.98 5.71 7.20
CA GLY A 229 9.56 5.91 5.81
C GLY A 229 8.60 4.82 5.31
N GLN A 230 8.76 3.58 5.77
CA GLN A 230 7.83 2.49 5.50
C GLN A 230 6.48 2.71 6.20
N ALA A 231 6.47 3.11 7.47
CA ALA A 231 5.24 3.38 8.21
C ALA A 231 4.41 4.51 7.58
N LEU A 232 5.04 5.62 7.21
CA LEU A 232 4.35 6.75 6.57
C LEU A 232 3.79 6.37 5.19
N PHE A 233 4.59 5.64 4.39
CA PHE A 233 4.18 5.18 3.07
C PHE A 233 3.05 4.15 3.12
N SER A 234 3.13 3.16 4.01
CA SER A 234 2.14 2.08 4.14
C SER A 234 0.78 2.64 4.58
N VAL A 235 0.76 3.47 5.62
CA VAL A 235 -0.49 4.07 6.09
C VAL A 235 -1.01 5.13 5.10
N GLY A 236 -0.14 5.73 4.29
CA GLY A 236 -0.50 6.72 3.27
C GLY A 236 -0.64 8.15 3.82
N VAL A 237 0.13 8.49 4.85
CA VAL A 237 0.12 9.82 5.51
C VAL A 237 1.26 10.70 5.00
N GLY A 238 1.07 12.02 5.05
CA GLY A 238 2.03 13.04 4.60
C GLY A 238 1.89 13.43 3.14
N SER A 239 1.06 12.73 2.36
CA SER A 239 0.80 12.99 0.93
C SER A 239 -0.55 13.66 0.66
N VAL A 240 -1.26 14.08 1.71
CA VAL A 240 -2.64 14.62 1.70
C VAL A 240 -3.73 13.68 1.13
N LEU A 241 -3.38 12.41 0.90
CA LEU A 241 -4.32 11.37 0.49
C LEU A 241 -5.41 11.17 1.55
N MET A 242 -5.00 10.99 2.82
CA MET A 242 -5.94 10.72 3.91
C MET A 242 -6.76 11.96 4.24
N MET A 243 -6.17 13.15 4.16
CA MET A 243 -6.94 14.40 4.24
C MET A 243 -8.03 14.48 3.16
N THR A 244 -7.73 14.07 1.93
CA THR A 244 -8.71 14.05 0.83
C THR A 244 -9.83 13.04 1.10
N TYR A 245 -9.53 11.85 1.62
CA TYR A 245 -10.55 10.87 2.00
C TYR A 245 -11.40 11.37 3.19
N GLY A 246 -10.75 12.08 4.12
CA GLY A 246 -11.38 12.69 5.28
C GLY A 246 -12.39 13.78 4.93
N ALA A 247 -12.18 14.52 3.83
CA ALA A 247 -13.12 15.54 3.35
C ALA A 247 -14.52 15.00 3.02
N TYR A 248 -14.64 13.69 2.78
CA TYR A 248 -15.90 13.01 2.47
C TYR A 248 -16.49 12.24 3.66
N LEU A 249 -15.85 12.28 4.84
CA LEU A 249 -16.36 11.64 6.06
C LEU A 249 -17.66 12.27 6.54
N ASN A 250 -18.57 11.43 7.04
CA ASN A 250 -19.76 11.92 7.72
C ASN A 250 -19.40 12.52 9.10
N PRO A 251 -20.13 13.55 9.58
CA PRO A 251 -19.84 14.22 10.86
C PRO A 251 -19.92 13.30 12.09
N ASP A 252 -20.75 12.26 12.03
CA ASP A 252 -21.05 11.31 13.10
C ASP A 252 -20.00 10.19 13.26
N GLN A 253 -19.08 10.03 12.30
CA GLN A 253 -18.10 8.95 12.35
C GLN A 253 -16.98 9.21 13.37
N ASN A 254 -16.60 8.17 14.11
CA ASN A 254 -15.46 8.21 15.02
C ASN A 254 -14.15 8.13 14.23
N ILE A 255 -13.44 9.26 14.11
CA ILE A 255 -12.14 9.33 13.40
C ILE A 255 -11.09 8.47 14.11
N VAL A 256 -10.88 8.65 15.42
CA VAL A 256 -9.80 7.98 16.17
C VAL A 256 -9.94 6.46 16.07
N GLY A 257 -11.15 5.94 16.30
CA GLY A 257 -11.42 4.51 16.20
C GLY A 257 -11.27 3.98 14.78
N SER A 258 -11.63 4.77 13.76
CA SER A 258 -11.47 4.37 12.37
C SER A 258 -10.00 4.39 11.94
N SER A 259 -9.25 5.43 12.28
CA SER A 259 -7.80 5.53 12.08
C SER A 259 -7.06 4.36 12.75
N GLY A 260 -7.46 3.99 13.97
CA GLY A 260 -6.84 2.87 14.68
C GLY A 260 -7.09 1.55 13.96
N PHE A 261 -8.31 1.34 13.49
CA PHE A 261 -8.66 0.14 12.71
C PHE A 261 -7.93 0.09 11.36
N ILE A 262 -7.77 1.22 10.67
CA ILE A 262 -7.06 1.33 9.39
C ILE A 262 -5.56 1.02 9.59
N ALA A 263 -4.90 1.70 10.53
CA ALA A 263 -3.48 1.50 10.82
C ALA A 263 -3.19 0.06 11.30
N PHE A 264 -4.07 -0.50 12.13
CA PHE A 264 -3.97 -1.90 12.54
C PHE A 264 -4.14 -2.85 11.36
N SER A 265 -5.14 -2.64 10.51
CA SER A 265 -5.39 -3.50 9.35
C SER A 265 -4.23 -3.46 8.35
N ASP A 266 -3.68 -2.28 8.08
CA ASP A 266 -2.49 -2.08 7.25
C ASP A 266 -1.28 -2.85 7.77
N SER A 267 -0.93 -2.66 9.06
CA SER A 267 0.19 -3.36 9.69
C SER A 267 -0.03 -4.86 9.77
N LEU A 268 -1.26 -5.30 10.05
CA LEU A 268 -1.62 -6.71 10.07
C LEU A 268 -1.43 -7.35 8.69
N VAL A 269 -1.89 -6.70 7.63
CA VAL A 269 -1.68 -7.20 6.25
C VAL A 269 -0.20 -7.25 5.90
N ALA A 270 0.62 -6.28 6.30
CA ALA A 270 2.06 -6.32 6.08
C ALA A 270 2.71 -7.57 6.72
N ILE A 271 2.36 -7.88 7.97
CA ILE A 271 2.89 -9.04 8.68
C ILE A 271 2.38 -10.35 8.05
N ILE A 272 1.08 -10.42 7.73
CA ILE A 272 0.47 -11.58 7.07
C ILE A 272 1.10 -11.80 5.68
N ALA A 273 1.36 -10.74 4.91
CA ALA A 273 2.06 -10.83 3.63
C ALA A 273 3.48 -11.38 3.80
N GLY A 274 4.17 -11.05 4.91
CA GLY A 274 5.42 -11.72 5.28
C GLY A 274 5.27 -13.25 5.37
N PHE A 275 4.21 -13.73 6.03
CA PHE A 275 3.91 -15.17 6.11
C PHE A 275 3.41 -15.77 4.79
N ALA A 276 2.91 -14.97 3.85
CA ALA A 276 2.60 -15.45 2.49
C ALA A 276 3.87 -15.66 1.65
N ILE A 277 4.95 -14.96 1.96
CA ILE A 277 6.15 -14.84 1.10
C ILE A 277 7.31 -15.65 1.64
N PHE A 278 7.72 -15.39 2.88
CA PHE A 278 8.96 -15.94 3.43
C PHE A 278 8.99 -17.46 3.57
N PRO A 279 7.91 -18.18 3.95
CA PRO A 279 7.95 -19.64 3.99
C PRO A 279 8.33 -20.25 2.64
N LEU A 280 7.79 -19.73 1.54
CA LEU A 280 8.06 -20.22 0.19
C LEU A 280 9.48 -19.86 -0.27
N VAL A 281 9.93 -18.64 0.04
CA VAL A 281 11.31 -18.20 -0.25
C VAL A 281 12.34 -19.09 0.46
N PHE A 282 12.11 -19.40 1.74
CA PHE A 282 13.01 -20.24 2.53
C PHE A 282 12.98 -21.70 2.11
N ALA A 283 11.80 -22.27 1.81
CA ALA A 283 11.68 -23.65 1.32
C ALA A 283 12.43 -23.87 -0.01
N THR A 284 12.53 -22.84 -0.84
CA THR A 284 13.22 -22.90 -2.14
C THR A 284 14.68 -22.47 -2.08
N GLY A 285 15.19 -22.14 -0.89
CA GLY A 285 16.58 -21.70 -0.68
C GLY A 285 16.92 -20.36 -1.31
N LEU A 286 15.91 -19.54 -1.64
CA LEU A 286 16.09 -18.25 -2.27
C LEU A 286 16.39 -17.15 -1.23
N ASP A 287 17.03 -16.07 -1.66
CA ASP A 287 17.44 -14.97 -0.77
C ASP A 287 16.24 -14.10 -0.36
N PRO A 288 15.91 -13.98 0.95
CA PRO A 288 14.88 -13.07 1.44
C PRO A 288 15.22 -11.58 1.24
N ALA A 289 16.48 -11.24 0.99
CA ALA A 289 16.96 -9.88 0.71
C ALA A 289 17.10 -9.59 -0.80
N GLY A 290 16.30 -10.24 -1.65
CA GLY A 290 16.29 -10.03 -3.11
C GLY A 290 15.80 -8.66 -3.59
N GLY A 291 15.64 -7.69 -2.70
CA GLY A 291 15.25 -6.31 -3.00
C GLY A 291 13.92 -6.20 -3.78
N PRO A 292 13.77 -5.18 -4.66
CA PRO A 292 12.59 -5.00 -5.50
C PRO A 292 12.22 -6.22 -6.37
N GLY A 293 13.18 -7.09 -6.66
CA GLY A 293 12.97 -8.30 -7.48
C GLY A 293 12.28 -9.44 -6.73
N LEU A 294 12.26 -9.42 -5.38
CA LEU A 294 11.72 -10.50 -4.55
C LEU A 294 10.30 -10.94 -5.00
N PHE A 295 9.43 -9.97 -5.27
CA PHE A 295 8.04 -10.27 -5.64
C PHE A 295 7.87 -10.75 -7.09
N PHE A 296 8.75 -10.33 -8.01
CA PHE A 296 8.59 -10.57 -9.46
C PHE A 296 9.55 -11.64 -10.02
N GLN A 297 10.58 -12.02 -9.27
CA GLN A 297 11.56 -13.03 -9.67
C GLN A 297 11.51 -14.21 -8.73
N THR A 298 11.61 -13.96 -7.43
CA THR A 298 11.71 -15.01 -6.41
C THR A 298 10.39 -15.74 -6.19
N LEU A 299 9.30 -14.99 -5.99
CA LEU A 299 7.99 -15.59 -5.71
C LEU A 299 7.44 -16.46 -6.86
N PRO A 300 7.47 -16.04 -8.14
CA PRO A 300 6.95 -16.88 -9.22
C PRO A 300 7.71 -18.20 -9.36
N VAL A 301 9.02 -18.21 -9.10
CA VAL A 301 9.82 -19.45 -9.05
C VAL A 301 9.34 -20.32 -7.90
N ALA A 302 9.16 -19.74 -6.71
CA ALA A 302 8.69 -20.47 -5.56
C ALA A 302 7.30 -21.09 -5.81
N PHE A 303 6.37 -20.36 -6.42
CA PHE A 303 5.06 -20.90 -6.82
C PHE A 303 5.15 -21.98 -7.91
N SER A 304 6.09 -21.90 -8.85
CA SER A 304 6.23 -22.95 -9.90
C SER A 304 6.76 -24.28 -9.38
N GLN A 305 7.44 -24.28 -8.23
CA GLN A 305 8.06 -25.47 -7.65
C GLN A 305 7.13 -26.23 -6.71
N VAL A 306 5.99 -25.62 -6.35
CA VAL A 306 5.05 -26.18 -5.40
C VAL A 306 3.76 -26.58 -6.15
N PRO A 307 3.16 -27.75 -5.87
CA PRO A 307 1.99 -28.22 -6.61
C PRO A 307 0.74 -27.33 -6.40
N GLY A 308 -0.08 -27.16 -7.45
CA GLY A 308 -1.39 -26.49 -7.37
C GLY A 308 -1.43 -25.14 -8.06
#